data_AF-A0A0P6XIT6-F1
#
_entry.id   AF-A0A0P6XIT6-F1
#
_cell.length_a   1.000
_cell.length_b   1.000
_cell.length_c   1.000
_cell.angle_alpha   90.00
_cell.angle_beta   90.00
_cell.angle_gamma   90.00
#
_symmetry.space_group_name_H-M   'P 1'
#
loop_
_entity.id
_entity.type
_entity.pdbx_description
1 polymer ?
#
loop_
_entity_poly.entity_id
_entity_poly.type
_entity_poly.pdbx_seq_one_letter_code
_entity_poly.pdbx_strand_id
1 'polypeptide(L)'
;MKNQDYIATMKQIQSLIDKREWQAAWEKLCMADSRFPNTPAILTAMGDCQIHLEKPEGAVARFIRVTELEPESVEAYNNLGVAYMFSGDFHQAEIAYLQALQFKPNHEQTVKNLAFLYFQQQDRLGDAATLLAGIVRSNPSDCEALYLMGKCYEMGGDLASAKLCFERILMYQSDSQMAIDALNQLQSVN
;
A
#
# COMPACT_ATOMS: atom_id res chain seq x y z
N MET A 1 -32.38 -16.78 0.48
CA MET A 1 -31.42 -17.89 0.28
C MET A 1 -30.11 -17.42 -0.35
N LYS A 2 -30.09 -16.85 -1.58
CA LYS A 2 -28.83 -16.42 -2.26
C LYS A 2 -27.89 -15.53 -1.43
N ASN A 3 -28.42 -14.64 -0.59
CA ASN A 3 -27.60 -13.74 0.24
C ASN A 3 -26.92 -14.45 1.44
N GLN A 4 -27.58 -15.44 2.05
CA GLN A 4 -26.98 -16.22 3.14
C GLN A 4 -25.84 -17.11 2.64
N ASP A 5 -26.00 -17.72 1.46
CA ASP A 5 -24.96 -18.53 0.82
C ASP A 5 -23.74 -17.68 0.43
N TYR A 6 -23.96 -16.45 -0.06
CA TYR A 6 -22.90 -15.50 -0.37
C TYR A 6 -22.11 -15.12 0.89
N ILE A 7 -22.79 -14.69 1.96
CA ILE A 7 -22.15 -14.30 3.22
C ILE A 7 -21.36 -15.46 3.83
N ALA A 8 -21.93 -16.68 3.82
CA ALA A 8 -21.24 -17.87 4.31
C ALA A 8 -19.98 -18.18 3.49
N THR A 9 -20.05 -18.03 2.16
CA THR A 9 -18.91 -18.24 1.26
C THR A 9 -17.81 -17.21 1.53
N MET A 10 -18.15 -15.92 1.64
CA MET A 10 -17.19 -14.85 1.91
C MET A 10 -16.52 -15.00 3.29
N LYS A 11 -17.27 -15.43 4.32
CA LYS A 11 -16.67 -15.73 5.64
C LYS A 11 -15.64 -16.85 5.58
N GLN A 12 -15.91 -17.89 4.80
CA GLN A 12 -14.97 -18.99 4.64
C GLN A 12 -13.73 -18.56 3.84
N ILE A 13 -13.91 -17.74 2.80
CA ILE A 13 -12.79 -17.14 2.06
C ILE A 13 -11.94 -16.28 2.99
N GLN A 14 -12.55 -15.40 3.78
CA GLN A 14 -11.85 -14.57 4.75
C GLN A 14 -11.06 -15.43 5.75
N SER A 15 -11.65 -16.50 6.27
CA SER A 15 -10.93 -17.40 7.18
C SER A 15 -9.71 -18.07 6.53
N LEU A 16 -9.73 -18.35 5.23
CA LEU A 16 -8.58 -18.89 4.51
C LEU A 16 -7.50 -17.82 4.32
N ILE A 17 -7.91 -16.60 3.97
CA ILE A 17 -7.02 -15.43 3.86
C ILE A 17 -6.33 -15.14 5.19
N ASP A 18 -7.06 -15.14 6.30
CA ASP A 18 -6.52 -14.88 7.65
C ASP A 18 -5.47 -15.94 8.03
N LYS A 19 -5.66 -17.18 7.60
CA LYS A 19 -4.71 -18.29 7.79
C LYS A 19 -3.59 -18.31 6.74
N ARG A 20 -3.60 -17.39 5.78
CA ARG A 20 -2.66 -17.32 4.65
C ARG A 20 -2.69 -18.57 3.76
N GLU A 21 -3.82 -19.27 3.73
CA GLU A 21 -4.07 -20.42 2.85
C GLU A 21 -4.43 -19.92 1.43
N TRP A 22 -3.51 -19.18 0.80
CA TRP A 22 -3.78 -18.43 -0.44
C TRP A 22 -4.29 -19.29 -1.58
N GLN A 23 -3.73 -20.48 -1.78
CA GLN A 23 -4.17 -21.38 -2.85
C GLN A 23 -5.61 -21.88 -2.65
N ALA A 24 -5.97 -22.25 -1.41
CA ALA A 24 -7.33 -22.66 -1.08
C ALA A 24 -8.32 -21.48 -1.15
N ALA A 25 -7.89 -20.29 -0.73
CA ALA A 25 -8.67 -19.06 -0.88
C ALA A 25 -8.96 -18.78 -2.36
N TRP A 26 -7.95 -18.91 -3.23
CA TRP A 26 -8.06 -18.71 -4.68
C TRP A 26 -9.08 -19.65 -5.33
N GLU A 27 -9.00 -20.94 -5.04
CA GLU A 27 -9.94 -21.94 -5.57
C GLU A 27 -11.39 -21.60 -5.20
N LYS A 28 -11.58 -21.20 -3.94
CA LYS A 28 -12.89 -20.81 -3.42
C LYS A 28 -13.40 -19.51 -4.02
N LEU A 29 -12.52 -18.56 -4.25
CA LEU A 29 -12.83 -17.32 -4.96
C LEU A 29 -13.25 -17.58 -6.41
N CYS A 30 -12.59 -18.50 -7.13
CA CYS A 30 -13.00 -18.89 -8.49
C CYS A 30 -14.41 -19.51 -8.52
N MET A 31 -14.74 -20.34 -7.52
CA MET A 31 -16.10 -20.89 -7.37
C MET A 31 -17.12 -19.80 -7.03
N ALA A 32 -16.75 -18.84 -6.19
CA ALA A 32 -17.60 -17.71 -5.82
C ALA A 32 -17.88 -16.81 -7.03
N ASP A 33 -16.86 -16.47 -7.82
CA ASP A 33 -16.97 -15.65 -9.02
C ASP A 33 -17.88 -16.33 -10.07
N SER A 34 -17.79 -17.65 -10.22
CA SER A 34 -18.69 -18.41 -11.12
C SER A 34 -20.18 -18.28 -10.75
N ARG A 35 -20.49 -18.06 -9.45
CA ARG A 35 -21.86 -17.91 -8.95
C ARG A 35 -22.30 -16.44 -8.87
N PHE A 36 -21.34 -15.54 -8.66
CA PHE A 36 -21.54 -14.12 -8.42
C PHE A 36 -20.52 -13.31 -9.25
N PRO A 37 -20.60 -13.38 -10.59
CA PRO A 37 -19.59 -12.76 -11.45
C PRO A 37 -19.65 -11.23 -11.36
N ASN A 38 -18.51 -10.59 -11.58
CA ASN A 38 -18.37 -9.12 -11.53
C ASN A 38 -18.77 -8.51 -10.18
N THR A 39 -18.53 -9.22 -9.07
CA THR A 39 -18.73 -8.68 -7.72
C THR A 39 -17.44 -8.00 -7.25
N PRO A 40 -17.44 -6.67 -6.97
CA PRO A 40 -16.24 -5.95 -6.55
C PRO A 40 -15.50 -6.61 -5.38
N ALA A 41 -16.23 -7.01 -4.33
CA ALA A 41 -15.62 -7.69 -3.17
C ALA A 41 -14.91 -9.01 -3.52
N ILE A 42 -15.45 -9.79 -4.47
CA ILE A 42 -14.80 -11.04 -4.92
C ILE A 42 -13.59 -10.71 -5.77
N LEU A 43 -13.71 -9.77 -6.70
CA LEU A 43 -12.61 -9.35 -7.58
C LEU A 43 -11.44 -8.75 -6.77
N THR A 44 -11.74 -7.92 -5.77
CA THR A 44 -10.74 -7.37 -4.85
C THR A 44 -10.01 -8.49 -4.10
N ALA A 45 -10.75 -9.42 -3.48
CA ALA A 45 -10.14 -10.54 -2.77
C ALA A 45 -9.34 -11.48 -3.71
N MET A 46 -9.77 -11.64 -4.96
CA MET A 46 -9.01 -12.34 -6.00
C MET A 46 -7.70 -11.62 -6.32
N GLY A 47 -7.74 -10.29 -6.47
CA GLY A 47 -6.56 -9.46 -6.71
C GLY A 47 -5.55 -9.58 -5.56
N ASP A 48 -6.01 -9.41 -4.32
CA ASP A 48 -5.17 -9.55 -3.11
C ASP A 48 -4.54 -10.95 -3.04
N CYS A 49 -5.34 -11.99 -3.28
CA CYS A 49 -4.87 -13.37 -3.28
C CYS A 49 -3.81 -13.62 -4.37
N GLN A 50 -3.96 -13.02 -5.55
CA GLN A 50 -3.00 -13.14 -6.65
C GLN A 50 -1.68 -12.43 -6.36
N ILE A 51 -1.69 -11.30 -5.64
CA ILE A 51 -0.45 -10.66 -5.16
C ILE A 51 0.33 -11.62 -4.26
N HIS A 52 -0.34 -12.27 -3.32
CA HIS A 52 0.30 -13.25 -2.43
C HIS A 52 0.73 -14.55 -3.12
N LEU A 53 0.16 -14.86 -4.28
CA LEU A 53 0.54 -16.00 -5.13
C LEU A 53 1.59 -15.62 -6.18
N GLU A 54 2.18 -14.42 -6.10
CA GLU A 54 3.19 -13.90 -7.05
C GLU A 54 2.69 -13.88 -8.50
N LYS A 55 1.41 -13.54 -8.70
CA LYS A 55 0.75 -13.44 -10.02
C LYS A 55 0.23 -12.01 -10.26
N PRO A 56 1.13 -11.02 -10.37
CA PRO A 56 0.74 -9.61 -10.37
C PRO A 56 -0.10 -9.20 -11.59
N GLU A 57 0.10 -9.81 -12.77
CA GLU A 57 -0.70 -9.51 -13.96
C GLU A 57 -2.17 -9.91 -13.78
N GLY A 58 -2.39 -11.03 -13.08
CA GLY A 58 -3.71 -11.47 -12.69
C GLY A 58 -4.39 -10.46 -11.76
N ALA A 59 -3.65 -9.98 -10.76
CA ALA A 59 -4.16 -9.00 -9.80
C ALA A 59 -4.52 -7.67 -10.48
N VAL A 60 -3.66 -7.16 -11.36
CA VAL A 60 -3.93 -5.97 -12.19
C VAL A 60 -5.24 -6.13 -12.95
N ALA A 61 -5.44 -7.26 -13.65
CA ALA A 61 -6.67 -7.49 -14.41
C ALA A 61 -7.92 -7.51 -13.52
N ARG A 62 -7.83 -8.01 -12.28
CA ARG A 62 -8.95 -7.99 -11.33
C ARG A 62 -9.24 -6.58 -10.83
N PHE A 63 -8.23 -5.82 -10.44
CA PHE A 63 -8.44 -4.45 -9.95
C PHE A 63 -8.88 -3.47 -11.04
N ILE A 64 -8.43 -3.63 -12.30
CA ILE A 64 -9.01 -2.89 -13.44
C ILE A 64 -10.50 -3.16 -13.53
N ARG A 65 -10.92 -4.42 -13.38
CA ARG A 65 -12.35 -4.74 -13.41
C ARG A 65 -13.11 -4.10 -12.24
N VAL A 66 -12.49 -3.98 -11.07
CA VAL A 66 -13.09 -3.26 -9.92
C VAL A 66 -13.23 -1.78 -10.23
N THR A 67 -12.23 -1.11 -10.80
CA THR A 67 -12.32 0.32 -11.14
C THR A 67 -13.36 0.60 -12.24
N GLU A 68 -13.58 -0.33 -13.17
CA GLU A 68 -14.68 -0.23 -14.15
C GLU A 68 -16.07 -0.34 -13.49
N LEU A 69 -16.20 -1.12 -12.42
CA LEU A 69 -17.46 -1.31 -11.70
C LEU A 69 -17.70 -0.20 -10.67
N GLU A 70 -16.62 0.35 -10.11
CA GLU A 70 -16.61 1.37 -9.06
C GLU A 70 -15.65 2.51 -9.45
N PRO A 71 -16.03 3.38 -10.41
CA PRO A 71 -15.14 4.37 -11.03
C PRO A 71 -14.70 5.52 -10.11
N GLU A 72 -15.23 5.61 -8.89
CA GLU A 72 -14.87 6.61 -7.88
C GLU A 72 -14.29 5.97 -6.61
N SER A 73 -14.00 4.67 -6.64
CA SER A 73 -13.51 3.92 -5.48
C SER A 73 -12.02 4.18 -5.24
N VAL A 74 -11.74 4.94 -4.19
CA VAL A 74 -10.37 5.27 -3.75
C VAL A 74 -9.59 3.99 -3.46
N GLU A 75 -10.21 3.03 -2.79
CA GLU A 75 -9.62 1.75 -2.43
C GLU A 75 -9.31 0.92 -3.67
N ALA A 76 -10.19 0.90 -4.68
CA ALA A 76 -9.95 0.17 -5.93
C ALA A 76 -8.73 0.71 -6.69
N TYR A 77 -8.63 2.04 -6.83
CA TYR A 77 -7.48 2.67 -7.47
C TYR A 77 -6.19 2.51 -6.66
N ASN A 78 -6.27 2.57 -5.33
CA ASN A 78 -5.13 2.28 -4.46
C ASN A 78 -4.63 0.85 -4.68
N ASN A 79 -5.52 -0.15 -4.68
CA ASN A 79 -5.14 -1.55 -4.86
C ASN A 79 -4.62 -1.82 -6.27
N LEU A 80 -5.17 -1.15 -7.29
CA LEU A 80 -4.63 -1.19 -8.64
C LEU A 80 -3.20 -0.65 -8.69
N GLY A 81 -2.93 0.48 -8.03
CA GLY A 81 -1.58 1.02 -7.92
C GLY A 81 -0.60 0.07 -7.22
N VAL A 82 -1.06 -0.60 -6.15
CA VAL A 82 -0.26 -1.63 -5.47
C VAL A 82 0.04 -2.80 -6.41
N ALA A 83 -0.95 -3.28 -7.16
CA ALA A 83 -0.72 -4.37 -8.11
C ALA A 83 0.26 -3.99 -9.23
N TYR A 84 0.19 -2.75 -9.72
CA TYR A 84 1.16 -2.23 -10.67
C TYR A 84 2.58 -2.14 -10.07
N MET A 85 2.72 -1.69 -8.81
CA MET A 85 4.00 -1.74 -8.09
C MET A 85 4.59 -3.15 -8.06
N PHE A 86 3.78 -4.16 -7.74
CA PHE A 86 4.21 -5.55 -7.72
C PHE A 86 4.57 -6.11 -9.12
N SER A 87 3.90 -5.64 -10.17
CA SER A 87 4.23 -6.00 -11.56
C SER A 87 5.46 -5.28 -12.11
N GLY A 88 5.98 -4.26 -11.42
CA GLY A 88 7.07 -3.40 -11.88
C GLY A 88 6.67 -2.29 -12.84
N ASP A 89 5.37 -2.12 -13.14
CA ASP A 89 4.86 -1.00 -13.94
C ASP A 89 4.66 0.26 -13.07
N PHE A 90 5.77 0.89 -12.74
CA PHE A 90 5.78 2.07 -11.87
C PHE A 90 5.01 3.27 -12.44
N HIS A 91 4.94 3.40 -13.77
CA HIS A 91 4.22 4.49 -14.41
C HIS A 91 2.70 4.32 -14.23
N GLN A 92 2.17 3.12 -14.47
CA GLN A 92 0.75 2.86 -14.23
C GLN A 92 0.40 2.87 -12.74
N ALA A 93 1.33 2.48 -11.86
CA ALA A 93 1.16 2.61 -10.42
C ALA A 93 0.92 4.07 -10.01
N GLU A 94 1.75 4.99 -10.51
CA GLU A 94 1.59 6.43 -10.25
C GLU A 94 0.23 6.94 -10.73
N ILE A 95 -0.17 6.61 -11.96
CA ILE A 95 -1.46 7.02 -12.52
C ILE A 95 -2.62 6.54 -11.62
N ALA A 96 -2.60 5.28 -11.21
CA ALA A 96 -3.65 4.72 -10.36
C ALA A 96 -3.70 5.40 -8.98
N TYR A 97 -2.56 5.65 -8.34
CA TYR A 97 -2.52 6.38 -7.07
C TYR A 97 -3.01 7.83 -7.22
N LEU A 98 -2.64 8.52 -8.29
CA LEU A 98 -3.12 9.88 -8.55
C LEU A 98 -4.63 9.92 -8.80
N GLN A 99 -5.21 8.90 -9.46
CA GLN A 99 -6.66 8.77 -9.59
C GLN A 99 -7.34 8.59 -8.23
N ALA A 100 -6.82 7.72 -7.35
CA ALA A 100 -7.34 7.60 -5.98
C ALA A 100 -7.30 8.94 -5.23
N LEU A 101 -6.20 9.69 -5.34
CA LEU A 101 -6.05 11.00 -4.70
C LEU A 101 -6.88 12.11 -5.33
N GLN A 102 -7.32 11.97 -6.59
CA GLN A 102 -8.28 12.88 -7.20
C GLN A 102 -9.63 12.83 -6.48
N PHE A 103 -10.09 11.63 -6.08
CA PHE A 103 -11.34 11.45 -5.33
C PHE A 103 -11.17 11.75 -3.84
N LYS A 104 -10.03 11.39 -3.25
CA LYS A 104 -9.73 11.67 -1.83
C LYS A 104 -8.28 12.14 -1.66
N PRO A 105 -8.01 13.46 -1.74
CA PRO A 105 -6.65 14.03 -1.71
C PRO A 105 -5.83 13.67 -0.47
N ASN A 106 -6.49 13.42 0.65
CA ASN A 106 -5.83 13.11 1.94
C ASN A 106 -5.99 11.63 2.31
N HIS A 107 -6.11 10.73 1.34
CA HIS A 107 -6.16 9.29 1.64
C HIS A 107 -4.76 8.80 2.06
N GLU A 108 -4.53 8.72 3.37
CA GLU A 108 -3.21 8.48 3.96
C GLU A 108 -2.49 7.27 3.37
N GLN A 109 -3.17 6.12 3.22
CA GLN A 109 -2.57 4.90 2.66
C GLN A 109 -2.06 5.12 1.23
N THR A 110 -2.83 5.80 0.39
CA THR A 110 -2.43 6.07 -0.99
C THR A 110 -1.29 7.09 -1.06
N VAL A 111 -1.31 8.12 -0.20
CA VAL A 111 -0.19 9.08 -0.11
C VAL A 111 1.10 8.36 0.30
N LYS A 112 1.05 7.44 1.27
CA LYS A 112 2.21 6.62 1.67
C LYS A 112 2.70 5.73 0.52
N ASN A 113 1.77 5.08 -0.19
CA ASN A 113 2.11 4.22 -1.32
C ASN A 113 2.75 5.01 -2.48
N LEU A 114 2.24 6.19 -2.78
CA LEU A 114 2.80 7.09 -3.79
C LEU A 114 4.17 7.63 -3.36
N ALA A 115 4.32 8.03 -2.09
CA ALA A 115 5.61 8.44 -1.54
C ALA A 115 6.64 7.31 -1.59
N PHE A 116 6.23 6.07 -1.31
CA PHE A 116 7.10 4.91 -1.44
C PHE A 116 7.52 4.67 -2.90
N LEU A 117 6.60 4.80 -3.85
CA LEU A 117 6.91 4.74 -5.28
C LEU A 117 7.96 5.80 -5.67
N TYR A 118 7.80 7.04 -5.20
CA TYR A 118 8.75 8.13 -5.47
C TYR A 118 10.09 7.91 -4.76
N PHE A 119 10.08 7.33 -3.57
CA PHE A 119 11.30 6.97 -2.85
C PHE A 119 12.16 5.94 -3.61
N GLN A 120 11.55 5.02 -4.36
CA GLN A 120 12.27 4.08 -5.23
C GLN A 120 12.97 4.79 -6.42
N GLN A 121 12.62 6.04 -6.70
CA GLN A 121 13.15 6.85 -7.80
C GLN A 121 14.08 7.93 -7.24
N GLN A 122 15.40 7.81 -7.46
CA GLN A 122 16.40 8.70 -6.84
C GLN A 122 16.19 10.18 -7.14
N ASP A 123 15.64 10.50 -8.31
CA ASP A 123 15.32 11.86 -8.75
C ASP A 123 14.07 12.45 -8.07
N ARG A 124 13.30 11.64 -7.33
CA ARG A 124 12.01 12.02 -6.74
C ARG A 124 11.97 11.95 -5.22
N LEU A 125 13.12 11.84 -4.56
CA LEU A 125 13.22 11.82 -3.09
C LEU A 125 12.59 13.06 -2.44
N GLY A 126 12.68 14.23 -3.10
CA GLY A 126 12.05 15.47 -2.62
C GLY A 126 10.52 15.44 -2.68
N ASP A 127 9.95 14.84 -3.73
CA ASP A 127 8.50 14.67 -3.88
C ASP A 127 7.97 13.71 -2.81
N ALA A 128 8.68 12.59 -2.59
CA ALA A 128 8.37 11.63 -1.53
C ALA A 128 8.35 12.30 -0.15
N ALA A 129 9.42 13.04 0.19
CA ALA A 129 9.50 13.77 1.45
C ALA A 129 8.38 14.81 1.61
N THR A 130 7.97 15.48 0.53
CA THR A 130 6.87 16.46 0.56
C THR A 130 5.52 15.81 0.87
N LEU A 131 5.21 14.68 0.22
CA LEU A 131 4.00 13.91 0.50
C LEU A 131 3.96 13.45 1.96
N LEU A 132 5.08 12.94 2.48
CA LEU A 132 5.19 12.45 3.85
C LEU A 132 5.14 13.58 4.87
N ALA A 133 5.70 14.74 4.57
CA ALA A 133 5.57 15.93 5.41
C ALA A 133 4.10 16.39 5.55
N GLY A 134 3.27 16.14 4.53
CA GLY A 134 1.82 16.32 4.59
C GLY A 134 1.18 15.44 5.67
N ILE A 135 1.50 14.14 5.66
CA ILE A 135 1.02 13.17 6.66
C ILE A 135 1.51 13.53 8.07
N VAL A 136 2.80 13.84 8.22
CA VAL A 136 3.39 14.20 9.52
C VAL A 136 2.80 15.51 10.07
N ARG A 137 2.30 16.41 9.21
CA ARG A 137 1.62 17.63 9.66
C ARG A 137 0.23 17.34 10.24
N SER A 138 -0.53 16.41 9.64
CA SER A 138 -1.84 16.00 10.14
C SER A 138 -1.75 15.03 11.31
N ASN A 139 -0.79 14.11 11.27
CA ASN A 139 -0.50 13.12 12.29
C ASN A 139 1.00 13.14 12.66
N PRO A 140 1.40 13.99 13.62
CA PRO A 140 2.81 14.12 14.02
C PRO A 140 3.45 12.85 14.59
N SER A 141 2.63 11.88 15.03
CA SER A 141 3.05 10.60 15.59
C SER A 141 3.12 9.45 14.58
N ASP A 142 2.87 9.70 13.29
CA ASP A 142 2.98 8.68 12.25
C ASP A 142 4.44 8.27 12.06
N CYS A 143 4.85 7.22 12.77
CA CYS A 143 6.23 6.75 12.81
C CYS A 143 6.67 6.15 11.46
N GLU A 144 5.74 5.60 10.68
CA GLU A 144 6.02 5.07 9.35
C GLU A 144 6.33 6.22 8.38
N ALA A 145 5.50 7.28 8.39
CA ALA A 145 5.73 8.45 7.55
C ALA A 145 7.02 9.19 7.96
N LEU A 146 7.29 9.34 9.26
CA LEU A 146 8.55 9.87 9.77
C LEU A 146 9.75 9.05 9.32
N TYR A 147 9.64 7.71 9.37
CA TYR A 147 10.72 6.83 8.97
C TYR A 147 11.03 6.94 7.48
N LEU A 148 10.01 6.82 6.63
CA LEU A 148 10.20 6.92 5.18
C LEU A 148 10.72 8.31 4.79
N MET A 149 10.26 9.37 5.46
CA MET A 149 10.77 10.73 5.24
C MET A 149 12.24 10.85 5.65
N GLY A 150 12.64 10.24 6.78
CA GLY A 150 14.03 10.15 7.19
C GLY A 150 14.91 9.41 6.17
N LYS A 151 14.42 8.28 5.63
CA LYS A 151 15.12 7.54 4.56
C LYS A 151 15.24 8.36 3.28
N CYS A 152 14.24 9.17 2.92
CA CYS A 152 14.33 10.09 1.78
C CYS A 152 15.46 11.10 1.97
N TYR A 153 15.57 11.73 3.14
CA TYR A 153 16.64 12.68 3.45
C TYR A 153 18.02 12.02 3.49
N GLU A 154 18.12 10.84 4.08
CA GLU A 154 19.37 10.07 4.12
C GLU A 154 19.88 9.74 2.72
N MET A 155 19.01 9.22 1.85
CA MET A 155 19.37 8.95 0.45
C MET A 155 19.69 10.22 -0.34
N GLY A 156 19.06 11.34 0.00
CA GLY A 156 19.36 12.66 -0.57
C GLY A 156 20.62 13.33 0.01
N GLY A 157 21.28 12.72 1.01
CA GLY A 157 22.48 13.25 1.66
C GLY A 157 22.23 14.28 2.76
N ASP A 158 20.97 14.63 3.07
CA ASP A 158 20.62 15.50 4.19
C ASP A 158 20.54 14.69 5.49
N LEU A 159 21.72 14.30 5.99
CA LEU A 159 21.82 13.47 7.20
C LEU A 159 21.27 14.18 8.45
N ALA A 160 21.25 15.52 8.46
CA ALA A 160 20.71 16.31 9.57
C ALA A 160 19.18 16.17 9.65
N SER A 161 18.48 16.37 8.52
CA SER A 161 17.03 16.17 8.45
C SER A 161 16.63 14.72 8.68
N ALA A 162 17.42 13.76 8.16
CA ALA A 162 17.21 12.33 8.42
C ALA A 162 17.26 12.00 9.92
N LYS A 163 18.31 12.48 10.62
CA LYS A 163 18.48 12.30 12.06
C LYS A 163 17.29 12.86 12.84
N LEU A 164 16.83 14.08 12.53
CA LEU A 164 15.68 14.68 13.20
C LEU A 164 14.40 13.84 13.03
N CYS A 165 14.20 13.23 11.86
CA CYS A 165 13.05 12.35 11.63
C CYS A 165 13.10 11.12 12.55
N PHE A 166 14.25 10.45 12.64
CA PHE A 166 14.39 9.25 13.48
C PHE A 166 14.35 9.59 14.98
N GLU A 167 14.91 10.71 15.41
CA GLU A 167 14.79 11.19 16.80
C GLU A 167 13.32 11.47 17.18
N ARG A 168 12.53 12.03 16.26
CA ARG A 168 11.08 12.22 16.48
C ARG A 168 10.34 10.91 16.64
N ILE A 169 10.73 9.84 15.94
CA ILE A 169 10.15 8.50 16.17
C ILE A 169 10.38 8.07 17.62
N LEU A 170 11.60 8.24 18.13
CA LEU A 170 11.95 7.88 19.52
C LEU A 170 11.22 8.72 20.58
N MET A 171 10.73 9.91 20.24
CA MET A 171 9.87 10.70 21.13
C MET A 171 8.50 10.05 21.34
N TYR A 172 7.97 9.34 20.33
CA TYR A 172 6.66 8.67 20.41
C TYR A 172 6.79 7.17 20.75
N GLN A 173 7.88 6.55 20.33
CA GLN A 173 8.19 5.12 20.50
C GLN A 173 9.66 4.96 20.90
N SER A 174 9.93 5.08 22.20
CA SER A 174 11.30 5.08 22.72
C SER A 174 12.06 3.76 22.49
N ASP A 175 11.34 2.67 22.26
CA ASP A 175 11.86 1.33 21.99
C ASP A 175 11.85 0.97 20.50
N SER A 176 11.63 1.94 19.60
CA SER A 176 11.62 1.71 18.16
C SER A 176 13.01 1.30 17.66
N GLN A 177 13.22 -0.01 17.51
CA GLN A 177 14.47 -0.57 17.01
C GLN A 177 14.82 -0.01 15.61
N MET A 178 13.81 0.19 14.78
CA MET A 178 13.94 0.76 13.44
C MET A 178 14.59 2.17 13.47
N ALA A 179 14.18 3.02 14.42
CA ALA A 179 14.76 4.36 14.56
C ALA A 179 16.14 4.33 15.21
N ILE A 180 16.36 3.45 16.20
CA ILE A 180 17.68 3.25 16.84
C ILE A 180 18.71 2.81 15.80
N ASP A 181 18.37 1.81 14.99
CA ASP A 181 19.26 1.27 13.95
C ASP A 181 19.59 2.32 12.90
N ALA A 182 18.60 3.09 12.46
CA ALA A 182 18.82 4.16 11.48
C ALA A 182 19.74 5.27 12.03
N LEU A 183 19.60 5.65 13.30
CA LEU A 183 20.48 6.63 13.94
C LEU A 183 21.91 6.11 14.09
N ASN A 184 22.09 4.83 14.45
CA ASN A 184 23.41 4.22 14.54
C ASN A 184 24.11 4.17 13.19
N GLN A 185 23.37 3.87 12.11
CA GLN A 185 23.90 3.89 10.74
C GLN A 185 24.39 5.28 10.34
N LEU A 186 23.62 6.34 10.63
CA LEU A 186 24.03 7.72 10.34
C LEU A 186 25.31 8.14 11.07
N GLN A 187 25.54 7.62 12.28
CA GLN A 187 26.76 7.90 13.06
C GLN A 187 28.00 7.20 12.50
N SER A 188 27.84 6.05 11.84
CA SER A 188 28.95 5.28 11.28
C SER A 188 29.51 5.85 9.96
N VAL A 189 28.83 6.82 9.37
CA VAL A 189 29.18 7.44 8.07
C VAL A 189 29.96 8.75 8.25
N ASN A 190 30.09 9.26 9.49
CA ASN A 190 30.90 10.45 9.84
C ASN A 190 32.26 10.05 10.43
#